data_AF-A0A8T3XKM6-F1
#
_entry.id   AF-A0A8T3XKM6-F1
#
_cell.length_a   1.000
_cell.length_b   1.000
_cell.length_c   1.000
_cell.angle_alpha   90.00
_cell.angle_beta   90.00
_cell.angle_gamma   90.00
#
_symmetry.space_group_name_H-M   'P 1'
#
loop_
_entity.id
_entity.type
_entity.pdbx_description
1 polymer ?
#
loop_
_entity_poly.entity_id
_entity_poly.type
_entity_poly.pdbx_seq_one_letter_code
_entity_poly.pdbx_strand_id
1 'polypeptide(L)'
;MLGKKAAIASQMFPPNKILFWLGYGVAVAILLIGFILVIQRFGSEQIKIRENLESFYLIQRFFKSPNCLIYSKEDIMLTGIIDLEKFNSEKLSSCYRISGDFPAFKMTLKSDGLTSPKTVKTPNWNENRESELKLPKKNVPFYSDNKLSNGVIEIEVQNPK
;
A
#
# COMPACT_ATOMS: atom_id res chain seq x y z
N MET A 1 63.31 38.36 21.61
CA MET A 1 61.91 37.89 21.50
C MET A 1 61.08 39.02 20.89
N LEU A 2 60.75 38.95 19.60
CA LEU A 2 59.95 39.96 18.91
C LEU A 2 58.84 39.23 18.16
N GLY A 3 57.60 39.43 18.64
CA GLY A 3 56.41 38.75 18.17
C GLY A 3 56.08 39.12 16.73
N LYS A 4 55.99 38.09 15.87
CA LYS A 4 55.37 38.19 14.56
C LYS A 4 53.87 38.45 14.77
N LYS A 5 53.44 39.70 14.61
CA LYS A 5 52.03 40.03 14.40
C LYS A 5 51.61 39.39 13.09
N ALA A 6 50.77 38.35 13.17
CA ALA A 6 50.08 37.79 12.03
C ALA A 6 49.15 38.87 11.48
N ALA A 7 49.57 39.52 10.40
CA ALA A 7 48.69 40.32 9.58
C ALA A 7 47.65 39.35 9.01
N ILE A 8 46.45 39.36 9.58
CA ILE A 8 45.26 38.84 8.92
C ILE A 8 45.03 39.79 7.75
N ALA A 9 45.71 39.49 6.64
CA ALA A 9 45.39 40.06 5.36
C ALA A 9 43.96 39.65 5.07
N SER A 10 43.03 40.57 5.31
CA SER A 10 41.72 40.54 4.68
C SER A 10 41.99 40.49 3.18
N GLN A 11 42.01 39.28 2.62
CA GLN A 11 41.90 39.05 1.19
C GLN A 11 40.54 39.59 0.76
N MET A 12 40.46 40.91 0.62
CA MET A 12 39.38 41.60 -0.04
C MET A 12 39.40 41.09 -1.46
N PHE A 13 38.42 40.24 -1.79
CA PHE A 13 38.26 39.71 -3.12
C PHE A 13 38.28 40.87 -4.13
N PRO A 14 38.99 40.73 -5.27
CA PRO A 14 39.03 41.78 -6.29
C PRO A 14 37.61 42.23 -6.60
N PRO A 15 37.32 43.53 -6.70
CA PRO A 15 35.95 44.05 -6.91
C PRO A 15 35.26 43.43 -8.14
N ASN A 16 36.05 43.02 -9.12
CA ASN A 16 35.66 42.34 -10.35
C ASN A 16 35.06 40.94 -10.10
N LYS A 17 35.42 40.30 -8.99
CA LYS A 17 34.94 38.96 -8.59
C LYS A 17 33.77 39.02 -7.62
N ILE A 18 33.51 40.18 -7.00
CA ILE A 18 32.44 40.32 -6.02
C ILE A 18 31.06 40.14 -6.66
N LEU A 19 30.89 40.68 -7.88
CA LEU A 19 29.67 40.51 -8.67
C LEU A 19 29.41 39.03 -9.03
N PHE A 20 30.48 38.31 -9.38
CA PHE A 20 30.41 36.88 -9.71
C PHE A 20 29.97 36.04 -8.51
N TRP A 21 30.59 36.26 -7.34
CA TRP A 21 30.23 35.52 -6.11
C TRP A 21 28.82 35.84 -5.62
N LEU A 22 28.37 37.10 -5.77
CA LEU A 22 27.00 37.50 -5.44
C LEU A 22 25.99 36.81 -6.37
N GLY A 23 26.24 36.79 -7.68
CA GLY A 23 25.40 36.07 -8.64
C GLY A 23 25.37 34.56 -8.41
N TYR A 24 26.52 33.97 -8.08
CA TYR A 24 26.64 32.56 -7.72
C TYR A 24 25.80 32.22 -6.48
N GLY A 25 25.87 33.04 -5.43
CA GLY A 25 25.06 32.85 -4.22
C GLY A 25 23.56 32.88 -4.50
N VAL A 26 23.11 33.82 -5.33
CA VAL A 26 21.70 33.91 -5.75
C VAL A 26 21.28 32.67 -6.56
N ALA A 27 22.10 32.24 -7.52
CA ALA A 27 21.81 31.05 -8.32
C ALA A 27 21.69 29.77 -7.46
N VAL A 28 22.60 29.59 -6.49
CA VAL A 28 22.56 28.45 -5.56
C VAL A 28 21.33 28.52 -4.66
N ALA A 29 20.96 29.70 -4.16
CA ALA A 29 19.75 29.86 -3.34
C ALA A 29 18.48 29.50 -4.12
N ILE A 30 18.36 29.91 -5.38
CA ILE A 30 17.23 29.55 -6.25
C ILE A 30 17.18 28.04 -6.47
N LEU A 31 18.32 27.39 -6.72
CA LEU A 31 18.40 25.93 -6.88
C LEU A 31 17.96 25.19 -5.62
N LEU A 32 18.40 25.64 -4.44
CA LEU A 32 18.00 25.03 -3.17
C LEU A 32 16.50 25.19 -2.89
N ILE A 33 15.94 26.38 -3.13
CA ILE A 33 14.50 26.62 -2.99
C ILE A 33 13.72 25.74 -3.96
N GLY A 34 14.14 25.67 -5.23
CA GLY A 34 13.53 24.79 -6.23
C GLY A 34 13.56 23.32 -5.82
N PHE A 35 14.69 22.85 -5.30
CA PHE A 35 14.84 21.49 -4.80
C PHE A 35 13.90 21.18 -3.62
N ILE A 36 13.78 22.09 -2.65
CA ILE A 36 12.85 21.94 -1.51
C ILE A 36 11.40 21.85 -2.01
N LEU A 37 11.00 22.73 -2.95
CA LEU A 37 9.64 22.72 -3.50
C LEU A 37 9.34 21.43 -4.27
N VAL A 38 10.32 20.89 -4.98
CA VAL A 38 10.21 19.59 -5.67
C VAL A 38 10.02 18.47 -4.64
N ILE A 39 10.85 18.41 -3.59
CA ILE A 39 10.71 17.42 -2.51
C ILE A 39 9.35 17.52 -1.84
N GLN A 40 8.84 18.72 -1.56
CA GLN A 40 7.52 18.89 -0.95
C GLN A 40 6.39 18.38 -1.85
N ARG A 41 6.49 18.57 -3.16
CA ARG A 41 5.51 18.02 -4.11
C ARG A 41 5.57 16.50 -4.18
N PHE A 42 6.76 15.90 -4.28
CA PHE A 42 6.90 14.44 -4.38
C PHE A 42 6.69 13.72 -3.04
N GLY A 43 7.05 14.34 -1.92
CA GLY A 43 6.90 13.78 -0.57
C GLY A 43 5.45 13.73 -0.10
N SER A 44 4.59 14.62 -0.58
CA SER A 44 3.17 14.66 -0.19
C SER A 44 2.28 13.70 -0.97
N GLU A 45 2.73 13.15 -2.12
CA GLU A 45 1.87 12.31 -2.97
C GLU A 45 1.91 10.81 -2.64
N GLN A 46 2.82 10.33 -1.79
CA GLN A 46 3.05 8.88 -1.63
C GLN A 46 2.61 8.23 -0.31
N ILE A 47 1.97 8.95 0.61
CA ILE A 47 1.41 8.30 1.79
C ILE A 47 -0.05 8.70 1.95
N LYS A 48 -0.89 8.21 1.04
CA LYS A 48 -2.26 7.85 1.45
C LYS A 48 -2.12 6.75 2.48
N ILE A 49 -1.90 7.14 3.75
CA ILE A 49 -2.08 6.25 4.89
C ILE A 49 -3.49 5.72 4.71
N ARG A 50 -3.63 4.46 4.29
CA ARG A 50 -4.94 3.85 4.21
C ARG A 50 -5.49 3.91 5.62
N GLU A 51 -6.57 4.66 5.80
CA GLU A 51 -7.47 4.38 6.91
C GLU A 51 -7.68 2.85 6.92
N ASN A 52 -7.51 2.22 8.08
CA ASN A 52 -7.48 0.75 8.22
C ASN A 52 -6.25 0.02 7.61
N LEU A 53 -5.04 0.41 8.02
CA LEU A 53 -3.80 -0.33 7.71
C LEU A 53 -3.92 -1.83 8.06
N GLU A 54 -4.52 -2.14 9.22
CA GLU A 54 -4.72 -3.51 9.69
C GLU A 54 -5.60 -4.32 8.75
N SER A 55 -6.76 -3.78 8.36
CA SER A 55 -7.66 -4.44 7.41
C SER A 55 -6.98 -4.65 6.06
N PHE A 56 -6.14 -3.71 5.62
CA PHE A 56 -5.34 -3.88 4.42
C PHE A 56 -4.34 -5.03 4.53
N TYR A 57 -3.59 -5.15 5.64
CA TYR A 57 -2.65 -6.25 5.85
C TYR A 57 -3.35 -7.61 5.92
N LEU A 58 -4.49 -7.71 6.60
CA LEU A 58 -5.28 -8.94 6.69
C LEU A 58 -5.81 -9.36 5.31
N ILE A 59 -6.30 -8.40 4.52
CA ILE A 59 -6.71 -8.66 3.13
C ILE A 59 -5.54 -9.15 2.30
N GLN A 60 -4.39 -8.49 2.38
CA GLN A 60 -3.18 -8.94 1.69
C GLN A 60 -2.82 -10.37 2.10
N ARG A 61 -2.95 -10.74 3.36
CA ARG A 61 -2.70 -12.11 3.84
C ARG A 61 -3.62 -13.13 3.18
N PHE A 62 -4.92 -12.84 3.03
CA PHE A 62 -5.86 -13.75 2.35
C PHE A 62 -5.47 -14.03 0.90
N PHE A 63 -4.96 -13.01 0.19
CA PHE A 63 -4.57 -13.06 -1.23
C PHE A 63 -3.08 -13.27 -1.48
N LYS A 64 -2.24 -13.39 -0.44
CA LYS A 64 -0.78 -13.65 -0.54
C LYS A 64 -0.30 -14.92 0.15
N SER A 65 -1.11 -15.55 0.99
CA SER A 65 -0.77 -16.83 1.61
C SER A 65 -1.21 -18.04 0.75
N PRO A 66 -0.33 -19.03 0.48
CA PRO A 66 -0.68 -20.24 -0.28
C PRO A 66 -1.69 -21.12 0.45
N ASN A 67 -1.70 -21.00 1.79
CA ASN A 67 -2.61 -21.70 2.67
C ASN A 67 -3.99 -21.03 2.72
N CYS A 68 -4.22 -19.94 2.00
CA CYS A 68 -5.47 -19.18 2.00
C CYS A 68 -6.19 -19.25 0.66
N LEU A 69 -6.53 -18.11 0.07
CA LEU A 69 -7.37 -18.06 -1.13
C LEU A 69 -6.57 -18.22 -2.42
N ILE A 70 -5.25 -18.31 -2.35
CA ILE A 70 -4.38 -18.42 -3.52
C ILE A 70 -4.39 -19.83 -4.10
N TYR A 71 -4.34 -19.87 -5.43
CA TYR A 71 -4.01 -21.05 -6.19
C TYR A 71 -2.60 -21.57 -5.88
N SER A 72 -2.56 -22.80 -5.38
CA SER A 72 -1.32 -23.51 -5.09
C SER A 72 -1.53 -24.99 -5.38
N LYS A 73 -0.74 -25.56 -6.28
CA LYS A 73 -0.76 -26.98 -6.65
C LYS A 73 0.66 -27.45 -6.95
N GLU A 74 1.06 -28.61 -6.39
CA GLU A 74 2.34 -29.27 -6.71
C GLU A 74 3.55 -28.31 -6.67
N ASP A 75 3.72 -27.61 -5.55
CA ASP A 75 4.77 -26.59 -5.31
C ASP A 75 4.73 -25.33 -6.19
N ILE A 76 3.77 -25.24 -7.14
CA ILE A 76 3.53 -24.04 -7.93
C ILE A 76 2.52 -23.17 -7.21
N MET A 77 2.93 -21.95 -6.86
CA MET A 77 2.09 -20.93 -6.26
C MET A 77 1.91 -19.77 -7.23
N LEU A 78 0.66 -19.49 -7.61
CA LEU A 78 0.33 -18.39 -8.51
C LEU A 78 -0.29 -17.24 -7.73
N THR A 79 0.55 -16.30 -7.28
CA THR A 79 0.08 -15.11 -6.55
C THR A 79 -0.89 -14.30 -7.39
N GLY A 80 -1.99 -13.85 -6.77
CA GLY A 80 -3.01 -13.04 -7.45
C GLY A 80 -4.08 -13.84 -8.18
N ILE A 81 -3.95 -15.17 -8.28
CA ILE A 81 -5.01 -16.07 -8.76
C ILE A 81 -5.74 -16.66 -7.57
N ILE A 82 -7.06 -16.50 -7.53
CA ILE A 82 -7.91 -17.09 -6.50
C ILE A 82 -8.22 -18.54 -6.85
N ASP A 83 -8.04 -19.44 -5.90
CA ASP A 83 -8.51 -20.81 -6.01
C ASP A 83 -9.99 -20.87 -5.57
N LEU A 84 -10.89 -21.20 -6.50
CA LEU A 84 -12.32 -21.19 -6.21
C LEU A 84 -12.72 -22.24 -5.16
N GLU A 85 -12.02 -23.38 -5.10
CA GLU A 85 -12.25 -24.42 -4.11
C GLU A 85 -11.93 -23.90 -2.70
N LYS A 86 -10.85 -23.13 -2.58
CA LYS A 86 -10.43 -22.48 -1.34
C LYS A 86 -11.26 -21.25 -0.99
N PHE A 87 -12.04 -20.70 -1.93
CA PHE A 87 -12.92 -19.56 -1.69
C PHE A 87 -14.19 -19.98 -0.95
N ASN A 88 -14.06 -20.36 0.32
CA ASN A 88 -15.15 -20.76 1.19
C ASN A 88 -14.96 -20.22 2.63
N SER A 89 -16.03 -20.19 3.42
CA SER A 89 -15.99 -19.59 4.77
C SER A 89 -15.09 -20.36 5.74
N GLU A 90 -14.99 -21.68 5.63
CA GLU A 90 -14.11 -22.51 6.47
C GLU A 90 -12.64 -22.15 6.23
N LYS A 91 -12.24 -22.07 4.96
CA LYS A 91 -10.88 -21.72 4.58
C LYS A 91 -10.53 -20.29 4.95
N LEU A 92 -11.46 -19.35 4.72
CA LEU A 92 -11.31 -17.96 5.15
C LEU A 92 -11.14 -17.86 6.67
N SER A 93 -11.94 -18.60 7.45
CA SER A 93 -11.82 -18.71 8.90
C SER A 93 -10.46 -19.26 9.32
N SER A 94 -9.97 -20.33 8.68
CA SER A 94 -8.66 -20.91 9.00
C SER A 94 -7.49 -19.93 8.79
N CYS A 95 -7.65 -19.02 7.82
CA CYS A 95 -6.69 -17.95 7.52
C CYS A 95 -6.81 -16.75 8.44
N TYR A 96 -7.97 -16.63 9.08
CA TYR A 96 -8.34 -15.56 9.97
C TYR A 96 -8.20 -16.07 11.42
N ARG A 97 -6.96 -16.14 11.91
CA ARG A 97 -6.68 -16.48 13.31
C ARG A 97 -7.06 -15.30 14.20
N ILE A 98 -8.18 -15.41 14.89
CA ILE A 98 -8.69 -14.37 15.80
C ILE A 98 -8.08 -14.59 17.19
N SER A 99 -7.44 -13.55 17.73
CA SER A 99 -7.15 -13.42 19.15
C SER A 99 -7.28 -11.95 19.56
N GLY A 100 -8.52 -11.50 19.80
CA GLY A 100 -8.82 -10.10 20.17
C GLY A 100 -9.78 -9.41 19.21
N ASP A 101 -9.79 -8.09 19.26
CA ASP A 101 -10.63 -7.21 18.45
C ASP A 101 -10.05 -7.03 17.05
N PHE A 102 -10.52 -7.85 16.10
CA PHE A 102 -10.11 -7.81 14.70
C PHE A 102 -11.28 -7.43 13.78
N PRO A 103 -11.01 -6.77 12.63
CA PRO A 103 -12.03 -6.40 11.66
C PRO A 103 -12.65 -7.64 11.00
N ALA A 104 -13.97 -7.64 10.85
CA ALA A 104 -14.68 -8.68 10.11
C ALA A 104 -14.70 -8.37 8.61
N PHE A 105 -14.67 -9.42 7.79
CA PHE A 105 -14.63 -9.32 6.33
C PHE A 105 -15.76 -10.13 5.70
N LYS A 106 -16.36 -9.54 4.66
CA LYS A 106 -17.24 -10.23 3.73
C LYS A 106 -16.71 -10.02 2.32
N MET A 107 -16.47 -11.10 1.61
CA MET A 107 -15.95 -11.09 0.25
C MET A 107 -16.97 -11.71 -0.70
N THR A 108 -17.25 -11.02 -1.79
CA THR A 108 -18.17 -11.48 -2.83
C THR A 108 -17.43 -11.56 -4.16
N LEU A 109 -17.36 -12.74 -4.75
CA LEU A 109 -16.80 -12.97 -6.08
C LEU A 109 -17.93 -13.07 -7.10
N LYS A 110 -17.87 -12.22 -8.13
CA LYS A 110 -18.82 -12.18 -9.25
C LYS A 110 -18.08 -12.44 -10.55
N SER A 111 -18.63 -13.28 -11.42
CA SER A 111 -18.08 -13.55 -12.76
C SER A 111 -19.17 -14.14 -13.63
N ASP A 112 -19.12 -13.87 -14.93
CA ASP A 112 -20.02 -14.49 -15.92
C ASP A 112 -19.81 -16.02 -16.00
N GLY A 113 -18.64 -16.51 -15.57
CA GLY A 113 -18.33 -17.95 -15.47
C GLY A 113 -18.87 -18.63 -14.22
N LEU A 114 -19.50 -17.89 -13.29
CA LEU A 114 -20.13 -18.44 -12.08
C LEU A 114 -21.65 -18.45 -12.25
N THR A 115 -22.30 -19.55 -11.86
CA THR A 115 -23.77 -19.66 -11.86
C THR A 115 -24.44 -18.67 -10.91
N SER A 116 -23.77 -18.30 -9.83
CA SER A 116 -24.21 -17.25 -8.91
C SER A 116 -23.02 -16.59 -8.20
N PRO A 117 -23.18 -15.34 -7.69
CA PRO A 117 -22.15 -14.70 -6.88
C PRO A 117 -21.79 -15.52 -5.64
N LYS A 118 -20.51 -15.86 -5.49
CA LYS A 118 -20.02 -16.61 -4.33
C LYS A 118 -19.64 -15.65 -3.22
N THR A 119 -20.27 -15.77 -2.05
CA THR A 119 -20.02 -14.90 -0.91
C THR A 119 -19.42 -15.71 0.24
N VAL A 120 -18.34 -15.21 0.84
CA VAL A 120 -17.69 -15.79 2.01
C VAL A 120 -17.49 -14.73 3.09
N LYS A 121 -17.53 -15.13 4.36
CA LYS A 121 -17.51 -14.22 5.51
C LYS A 121 -16.58 -14.76 6.58
N THR A 122 -15.92 -13.88 7.33
CA THR A 122 -15.19 -14.28 8.54
C THR A 122 -16.17 -14.60 9.67
N PRO A 123 -15.78 -15.42 10.66
CA PRO A 123 -16.65 -15.83 11.76
C PRO A 123 -17.25 -14.69 12.60
N ASN A 124 -16.54 -13.57 12.69
CA ASN A 124 -16.95 -12.39 13.47
C ASN A 124 -17.82 -11.40 12.66
N TRP A 125 -18.25 -11.74 11.45
CA TRP A 125 -19.12 -10.88 10.64
C TRP A 125 -20.53 -10.79 11.26
N ASN A 126 -21.05 -9.57 11.38
CA ASN A 126 -22.40 -9.33 11.91
C ASN A 126 -23.35 -8.85 10.81
N GLU A 127 -24.36 -9.66 10.46
CA GLU A 127 -25.33 -9.31 9.41
C GLU A 127 -26.21 -8.10 9.77
N ASN A 128 -26.37 -7.81 11.06
CA ASN A 128 -27.19 -6.70 11.55
C ASN A 128 -26.43 -5.37 11.59
N ARG A 129 -25.15 -5.36 11.18
CA ARG A 129 -24.31 -4.17 11.14
C ARG A 129 -23.97 -3.84 9.69
N GLU A 130 -24.06 -2.56 9.33
CA GLU A 130 -23.58 -2.12 8.03
C GLU A 130 -22.06 -2.20 7.94
N SER A 131 -21.56 -2.44 6.73
CA SER A 131 -20.13 -2.35 6.45
C SER A 131 -19.66 -0.91 6.63
N GLU A 132 -18.58 -0.70 7.36
CA GLU A 132 -18.00 0.64 7.54
C GLU A 132 -17.14 1.04 6.35
N LEU A 133 -16.50 0.04 5.72
CA LEU A 133 -15.64 0.26 4.58
C LEU A 133 -15.96 -0.74 3.48
N LYS A 134 -16.30 -0.21 2.30
CA LYS A 134 -16.37 -0.96 1.05
C LYS A 134 -15.13 -0.65 0.23
N LEU A 135 -14.29 -1.65 0.04
CA LEU A 135 -13.08 -1.46 -0.75
C LEU A 135 -13.42 -1.36 -2.23
N PRO A 136 -12.59 -0.66 -3.03
CA PRO A 136 -12.74 -0.62 -4.47
C PRO A 136 -12.81 -2.03 -5.05
N LYS A 137 -13.78 -2.25 -5.93
CA LYS A 137 -13.92 -3.53 -6.65
C LYS A 137 -12.64 -3.80 -7.43
N LYS A 138 -12.20 -5.06 -7.41
CA LYS A 138 -10.95 -5.45 -8.08
C LYS A 138 -11.19 -6.60 -9.04
N ASN A 139 -10.65 -6.48 -10.24
CA ASN A 139 -10.58 -7.59 -11.18
C ASN A 139 -9.56 -8.61 -10.68
N VAL A 140 -9.98 -9.86 -10.55
CA VAL A 140 -9.16 -10.96 -10.05
C VAL A 140 -9.33 -12.17 -10.97
N PRO A 141 -8.22 -12.77 -11.44
CA PRO A 141 -8.29 -14.09 -12.03
C PRO A 141 -8.61 -15.12 -10.96
N PHE A 142 -9.40 -16.13 -11.31
CA PHE A 142 -9.67 -17.27 -10.45
C PHE A 142 -9.64 -18.56 -11.25
N TYR A 143 -9.28 -19.65 -10.58
CA TYR A 143 -9.18 -20.98 -11.16
C TYR A 143 -10.37 -21.83 -10.68
N SER A 144 -11.11 -22.42 -11.62
CA SER A 144 -12.24 -23.32 -11.38
C SER A 144 -12.28 -24.38 -12.46
N ASP A 145 -12.53 -25.64 -12.12
CA ASP A 145 -12.78 -26.73 -13.09
C ASP A 145 -11.70 -26.83 -14.18
N ASN A 146 -10.43 -26.68 -13.79
CA ASN A 146 -9.28 -26.64 -14.68
C ASN A 146 -9.26 -25.49 -15.71
N LYS A 147 -9.99 -24.41 -15.46
CA LYS A 147 -10.02 -23.21 -16.31
C LYS A 147 -9.73 -21.96 -15.51
N LEU A 148 -8.92 -21.09 -16.11
CA LEU A 148 -8.69 -19.74 -15.61
C LEU A 148 -9.79 -18.81 -16.14
N SER A 149 -10.47 -18.12 -15.24
CA SER A 149 -11.52 -17.14 -15.55
C SER A 149 -11.25 -15.82 -14.84
N ASN A 150 -11.88 -14.75 -15.31
CA ASN A 150 -11.79 -13.44 -14.68
C ASN A 150 -13.08 -13.12 -13.92
N GLY A 151 -12.94 -12.53 -12.74
CA GLY A 151 -14.06 -12.09 -11.91
C GLY A 151 -13.77 -10.75 -11.26
N VAL A 152 -14.80 -10.24 -10.60
CA VAL A 152 -14.75 -9.02 -9.79
C VAL A 152 -14.95 -9.42 -8.34
N ILE A 153 -14.00 -9.05 -7.48
CA ILE A 153 -14.13 -9.22 -6.04
C ILE A 153 -14.54 -7.90 -5.38
N GLU A 154 -15.56 -8.01 -4.53
CA GLU A 154 -16.06 -6.95 -3.67
C GLU A 154 -15.71 -7.33 -2.23
N ILE A 155 -15.09 -6.42 -1.48
CA ILE A 155 -14.68 -6.67 -0.09
C ILE A 155 -15.31 -5.60 0.79
N GLU A 156 -16.09 -6.05 1.76
CA GLU A 156 -16.72 -5.24 2.79
C GLU A 156 -16.04 -5.52 4.13
N VAL A 157 -15.84 -4.48 4.93
CA VAL A 157 -15.14 -4.54 6.22
C VAL A 157 -16.00 -3.92 7.32
N GLN A 158 -16.03 -4.57 8.48
CA GLN A 158 -16.60 -4.05 9.73
C GLN A 158 -15.48 -4.01 10.78
N ASN A 159 -15.14 -2.85 11.33
CA ASN A 159 -14.11 -2.79 12.38
C ASN A 159 -14.69 -3.20 13.74
N PRO A 160 -13.87 -3.73 14.67
CA PRO A 160 -14.29 -3.87 16.06
C PRO A 160 -14.74 -2.50 16.61
N LYS A 161 -15.73 -2.51 17.50
CA LYS A 161 -16.19 -1.30 18.19
C LYS A 161 -15.40 -1.07 19.46
#